data_AF-A0A3C7WB78-F1
#
_entry.id   AF-A0A3C7WB78-F1
#
_cell.length_a   1.000
_cell.length_b   1.000
_cell.length_c   1.000
_cell.angle_alpha   90.00
_cell.angle_beta   90.00
_cell.angle_gamma   90.00
#
_symmetry.space_group_name_H-M   'P 1'
#
loop_
_entity.id
_entity.type
_entity.pdbx_description
1 polymer ?
#
loop_
_entity_poly.entity_id
_entity_poly.type
_entity_poly.pdbx_seq_one_letter_code
_entity_poly.pdbx_strand_id
1 'polypeptide(L)'
;MSGRPDRGIREFVFGTTREDLPRQLAFWQQLGFRECARGELAADASEQLYGHRAALTGCRLAHAGCETHGTGYVRLQAWERLRNDGLGT
;
A
#
# COMPACT_ATOMS: atom_id res chain seq x y z
N MET A 1 23.09 23.94 14.30
CA MET A 1 22.50 22.85 13.52
C MET A 1 21.55 22.09 14.43
N SER A 2 20.24 22.35 14.36
CA SER A 2 19.24 21.59 15.12
C SER A 2 18.70 20.50 14.20
N GLY A 3 19.09 19.25 14.44
CA GLY A 3 18.60 18.10 13.71
C GLY A 3 17.09 18.02 13.91
N ARG A 4 16.32 18.07 12.81
CA ARG A 4 14.89 17.78 12.87
C ARG A 4 14.74 16.38 13.46
N PRO A 5 13.84 16.16 14.45
CA PRO A 5 13.51 14.80 14.86
C PRO A 5 13.16 14.03 13.59
N ASP A 6 13.78 12.87 13.47
CA ASP A 6 13.56 11.89 12.42
C ASP A 6 12.07 11.86 12.06
N ARG A 7 11.75 12.41 10.88
CA ARG A 7 10.40 12.35 10.33
C ARG A 7 10.11 10.86 10.23
N GLY A 8 9.24 10.34 11.09
CA GLY A 8 8.99 8.91 11.25
C GLY A 8 8.73 8.18 9.92
N ILE A 9 8.65 6.86 9.96
CA ILE A 9 8.49 6.05 8.74
C ILE A 9 7.28 6.53 7.94
N ARG A 10 7.52 6.97 6.70
CA ARG A 10 6.50 7.64 5.89
C ARG A 10 5.38 6.69 5.50
N GLU A 11 5.71 5.56 4.90
CA GLU A 11 4.73 4.62 4.33
C GLU A 11 5.27 3.19 4.40
N PHE A 12 4.41 2.25 4.82
CA PHE A 12 4.65 0.81 4.75
C PHE A 12 3.90 0.23 3.55
N VAL A 13 4.52 -0.65 2.78
CA VAL A 13 3.92 -1.23 1.57
C VAL A 13 3.71 -2.72 1.77
N PHE A 14 2.49 -3.19 1.54
CA PHE A 14 2.12 -4.61 1.61
C PHE A 14 1.55 -5.07 0.27
N GLY A 15 2.05 -6.20 -0.23
CA GLY A 15 1.54 -6.85 -1.43
C GLY A 15 0.33 -7.73 -1.11
N THR A 16 -0.65 -7.73 -2.00
CA THR A 16 -1.83 -8.62 -1.94
C THR A 16 -2.32 -8.89 -3.37
N THR A 17 -3.31 -9.77 -3.53
CA THR A 17 -3.98 -9.98 -4.82
C THR A 17 -5.10 -8.95 -4.99
N ARG A 18 -5.51 -8.68 -6.24
CA ARG A 18 -6.73 -7.89 -6.50
C ARG A 18 -7.98 -8.53 -5.91
N GLU A 19 -8.03 -9.85 -5.86
CA GLU A 19 -9.14 -10.60 -5.26
C GLU A 19 -9.25 -10.34 -3.74
N ASP A 20 -8.11 -10.30 -3.04
CA ASP A 20 -8.09 -10.11 -1.59
C ASP A 20 -8.17 -8.65 -1.14
N LEU A 21 -8.05 -7.68 -2.07
CA LEU A 21 -8.07 -6.26 -1.75
C LEU A 21 -9.27 -5.85 -0.88
N PRO A 22 -10.52 -6.28 -1.14
CA PRO A 22 -11.66 -5.94 -0.28
C PRO A 22 -11.49 -6.47 1.16
N ARG A 23 -10.96 -7.68 1.33
CA ARG A 23 -10.71 -8.27 2.66
C ARG A 23 -9.61 -7.50 3.40
N GLN A 24 -8.54 -7.13 2.69
CA GLN A 24 -7.46 -6.31 3.26
C GLN A 24 -7.96 -4.93 3.69
N LEU A 25 -8.75 -4.26 2.85
CA LEU A 25 -9.35 -2.97 3.19
C LEU A 25 -10.23 -3.07 4.45
N ALA A 26 -11.06 -4.11 4.54
CA ALA A 26 -11.90 -4.35 5.72
C ALA A 26 -11.06 -4.58 6.99
N PHE A 27 -9.98 -5.36 6.90
CA PHE A 27 -9.06 -5.58 8.01
C PHE A 27 -8.44 -4.25 8.51
N TRP A 28 -7.89 -3.43 7.61
CA TRP A 28 -7.28 -2.15 8.00
C TRP A 28 -8.30 -1.15 8.54
N GLN A 29 -9.55 -1.18 8.06
CA GLN A 29 -10.64 -0.37 8.62
C GLN A 29 -10.95 -0.73 10.07
N GLN A 30 -10.88 -2.02 10.45
CA GLN A 30 -11.03 -2.45 11.84
C GLN A 30 -9.91 -1.91 12.74
N LEU A 31 -8.75 -1.61 12.17
CA LEU A 31 -7.62 -0.97 12.86
C LEU A 31 -7.69 0.57 12.85
N GLY A 32 -8.78 1.16 12.35
CA GLY A 32 -8.99 2.60 12.31
C GLY A 32 -8.36 3.32 11.13
N PHE A 33 -7.88 2.59 10.12
CA PHE A 33 -7.40 3.19 8.87
C PHE A 33 -8.56 3.45 7.89
N ARG A 34 -8.39 4.46 7.03
CA ARG A 34 -9.32 4.79 5.94
C ARG A 34 -8.54 4.99 4.65
N GLU A 35 -9.11 4.58 3.53
CA GLU A 35 -8.51 4.86 2.22
C GLU A 35 -8.51 6.36 1.96
N CYS A 36 -7.35 6.91 1.62
CA CYS A 36 -7.18 8.34 1.33
C CYS A 36 -6.63 8.61 -0.09
N ALA A 37 -6.15 7.58 -0.78
CA ALA A 37 -5.82 7.68 -2.20
C ALA A 37 -5.86 6.30 -2.89
N ARG A 38 -6.23 6.30 -4.17
CA ARG A 38 -6.24 5.13 -5.05
C ARG A 38 -5.58 5.46 -6.37
N GLY A 39 -4.84 4.51 -6.93
CA GLY A 39 -4.27 4.60 -8.27
C GLY A 39 -4.10 3.22 -8.88
N GLU A 40 -3.95 3.17 -10.20
CA GLU A 40 -3.82 1.94 -10.96
C GLU A 40 -2.68 2.04 -11.96
N LEU A 41 -2.04 0.89 -12.22
CA LEU A 41 -1.05 0.74 -13.28
C LEU A 41 -1.44 -0.44 -14.17
N ALA A 42 -1.36 -0.21 -15.47
CA ALA A 42 -1.37 -1.29 -16.46
C ALA A 42 -0.08 -2.13 -16.35
N ALA A 43 -0.10 -3.33 -16.92
CA ALA A 43 0.98 -4.30 -16.76
C ALA A 43 2.34 -3.83 -17.32
N ASP A 44 2.32 -3.04 -18.39
CA ASP A 44 3.51 -2.42 -18.99
C ASP A 44 4.11 -1.33 -18.09
N ALA A 45 3.27 -0.48 -17.49
CA ALA A 45 3.72 0.51 -16.52
C ALA A 45 4.27 -0.15 -15.24
N SER A 46 3.63 -1.22 -14.77
CA SER A 46 4.13 -2.03 -13.66
C SER A 46 5.48 -2.69 -13.96
N GLU A 47 5.68 -3.18 -15.18
CA GLU A 47 6.96 -3.77 -15.61
C GLU A 47 8.08 -2.73 -15.60
N GLN A 48 7.82 -1.52 -16.10
CA GLN A 48 8.79 -0.42 -16.10
C GLN A 48 9.18 0.03 -14.69
N LEU A 49 8.22 0.08 -13.76
CA LEU A 49 8.46 0.59 -12.40
C LEU A 49 8.95 -0.47 -11.41
N TYR A 50 8.48 -1.72 -11.54
CA TYR A 50 8.70 -2.77 -10.55
C TYR A 50 9.38 -4.02 -11.11
N GLY A 51 9.63 -4.09 -12.42
CA GLY A 51 10.19 -5.28 -13.08
C GLY A 51 9.27 -6.50 -13.01
N HIS A 52 7.97 -6.28 -12.80
CA HIS A 52 6.96 -7.33 -12.72
C HIS A 52 5.76 -6.97 -13.59
N ARG A 53 5.59 -7.71 -14.69
CA ARG A 53 4.53 -7.47 -15.68
C ARG A 53 3.20 -8.06 -15.20
N ALA A 54 2.47 -7.27 -14.42
CA ALA A 54 1.11 -7.54 -13.97
C ALA A 54 0.40 -6.22 -13.64
N ALA A 55 -0.90 -6.12 -13.90
CA ALA A 55 -1.63 -4.92 -13.51
C ALA A 55 -1.66 -4.75 -11.98
N LEU A 56 -1.65 -3.51 -11.50
CA LEU A 56 -1.56 -3.16 -10.08
C LEU A 56 -2.65 -2.15 -9.70
N THR A 57 -3.30 -2.36 -8.56
CA THR A 57 -4.14 -1.35 -7.90
C THR A 57 -3.49 -0.97 -6.57
N GLY A 58 -3.13 0.29 -6.41
CA GLY A 58 -2.51 0.82 -5.19
C GLY A 58 -3.52 1.60 -4.35
N CYS A 59 -3.73 1.20 -3.10
CA CYS A 59 -4.59 1.93 -2.15
C CYS A 59 -3.74 2.43 -0.99
N ARG A 60 -3.70 3.75 -0.77
CA ARG A 60 -3.08 4.36 0.42
C ARG A 60 -4.13 4.51 1.50
N LEU A 61 -3.78 4.08 2.71
CA LEU A 61 -4.58 4.15 3.91
C LEU A 61 -3.91 5.08 4.91
N ALA A 62 -4.73 5.84 5.64
CA ALA A 62 -4.34 6.75 6.70
C ALA A 62 -5.16 6.49 7.97
N HIS A 63 -4.54 6.67 9.13
CA HIS A 63 -5.25 6.84 10.40
C HIS A 63 -5.07 8.28 10.90
N ALA A 64 -5.74 8.67 11.98
CA ALA A 64 -5.74 10.06 12.47
C ALA A 64 -4.34 10.66 12.73
N GLY A 65 -3.35 9.84 13.10
CA GLY A 65 -1.98 10.30 13.29
C GLY A 65 -1.24 10.61 11.98
N CYS A 66 -1.64 9.99 10.87
CA CYS A 66 -0.99 10.19 9.58
C CYS A 66 -1.21 11.59 9.03
N GLU A 67 -2.42 12.13 9.19
CA GLU A 67 -2.74 13.47 8.70
C GLU A 67 -1.97 14.54 9.47
N THR A 68 -1.85 14.36 10.79
CA THR A 68 -1.13 15.27 11.69
C THR A 68 0.38 15.27 11.42
N HIS A 69 0.98 14.11 11.19
CA HIS A 69 2.44 13.98 11.13
C HIS A 69 3.00 13.75 9.71
N GLY A 70 2.15 13.46 8.73
CA GLY A 70 2.55 13.13 7.36
C GLY A 70 3.34 11.81 7.27
N THR A 71 3.17 10.91 8.24
CA THR A 71 3.91 9.64 8.39
C THR A 71 2.99 8.49 8.80
N GLY A 72 3.45 7.24 8.71
CA GLY A 72 2.70 6.06 9.15
C GLY A 72 1.61 5.60 8.19
N TYR A 73 1.64 6.02 6.93
CA TYR A 73 0.69 5.53 5.93
C TYR A 73 0.90 4.03 5.66
N VAL A 74 -0.17 3.37 5.25
CA VAL A 74 -0.13 2.00 4.72
C VAL A 74 -0.48 2.04 3.25
N ARG A 75 0.26 1.34 2.40
CA ARG A 75 -0.09 1.12 1.00
C ARG A 75 -0.33 -0.35 0.75
N LEU A 76 -1.53 -0.67 0.30
CA LEU A 76 -1.85 -1.96 -0.29
C LEU A 76 -1.50 -1.92 -1.78
N GLN A 77 -0.66 -2.83 -2.23
CA GLN A 77 -0.38 -3.10 -3.63
C GLN A 77 -1.10 -4.38 -4.04
N ALA A 78 -2.27 -4.23 -4.64
CA ALA A 78 -3.10 -5.33 -5.10
C ALA A 78 -2.76 -5.70 -6.55
N TRP A 79 -1.97 -6.75 -6.70
CA TRP A 79 -1.51 -7.24 -7.99
C TRP A 79 -2.54 -8.15 -8.64
N GLU A 80 -2.68 -8.06 -9.96
CA GLU A 80 -3.40 -9.05 -10.76
C GLU A 80 -2.82 -10.45 -10.56
N ARG A 81 -1.49 -10.54 -10.48
CA ARG A 81 -0.76 -11.77 -10.16
C ARG A 81 0.44 -11.42 -9.30
N LEU A 82 0.60 -12.10 -8.17
CA LEU A 82 1.78 -11.93 -7.31
C LEU A 82 3.05 -12.45 -8.00
N ARG A 83 4.20 -11.94 -7.56
CA ARG A 83 5.50 -12.42 -8.05
C ARG A 83 5.84 -13.81 -7.50
N ASN A 84 5.46 -14.07 -6.26
CA ASN A 84 5.66 -15.33 -5.54
C ASN A 84 4.37 -15.64 -4.75
N ASP A 85 4.31 -16.82 -4.13
CA ASP A 85 3.09 -17.33 -3.47
C ASP A 85 2.75 -16.63 -2.14
N GLY A 86 3.67 -15.82 -1.61
CA GLY A 86 3.48 -15.14 -0.32
C GLY A 86 3.42 -16.14 0.85
N LEU A 87 2.56 -15.87 1.83
CA LEU A 87 2.33 -16.74 2.98
C LEU A 87 1.27 -17.83 2.71
N GLY A 88 0.93 -18.07 1.43
CA GLY A 88 -0.16 -18.96 1.02
C GLY A 88 -0.14 -20.31 1.73
N THR A 89 -1.33 -20.71 2.20
CA THR A 89 -1.68 -22.07 2.61
C THR A 89 -3.00 -22.44 1.96
#